data_AF-A0A223V7W0-F1
#
_entry.id   AF-A0A223V7W0-F1
#
_cell.length_a   1.000
_cell.length_b   1.000
_cell.length_c   1.000
_cell.angle_alpha   90.00
_cell.angle_beta   90.00
_cell.angle_gamma   90.00
#
_symmetry.space_group_name_H-M   'P 1'
#
loop_
_entity.id
_entity.type
_entity.pdbx_description
1 polymer ?
#
loop_
_entity_poly.entity_id
_entity_poly.type
_entity_poly.pdbx_seq_one_letter_code
_entity_poly.pdbx_strand_id
1 'polypeptide(L)'
;MLISNQRKFHLSFCRICINRRLSLEKGIVCDLNNQAPDFENNYPTYELDKKELANLKNRYDKEIQEQYPKSGLKGVLSELEFKRVPKVLFKKFANPERTYEFEIKKDNNKDKSLIVILWIVILVLVWGNFKNDFPWDLSSMNVVAMLVIFIGSFYFVYKGYFHKYPTLIRINQKGIDNCGDFIYWTDIMDYGIVNGKGDRSSDKEVLIVTISSGLKKINVSELNITQLQFIEILQHHKNNYS
;
A
#
# COMPACT_ATOMS: atom_id res chain seq x y z
N MET A 1 6.30 -18.20 -8.96
CA MET A 1 6.63 -19.24 -7.96
C MET A 1 6.41 -18.64 -6.58
N LEU A 2 5.39 -19.07 -5.83
CA LEU A 2 5.10 -18.54 -4.49
C LEU A 2 6.12 -19.13 -3.50
N ILE A 3 7.09 -18.33 -3.08
CA ILE A 3 8.00 -18.67 -1.99
C ILE A 3 7.20 -18.63 -0.68
N SER A 4 7.28 -19.67 0.15
CA SER A 4 6.62 -19.69 1.47
C SER A 4 7.09 -18.52 2.33
N ASN A 5 6.21 -17.99 3.19
CA ASN A 5 6.54 -16.85 4.06
C ASN A 5 7.76 -17.11 4.94
N GLN A 6 7.89 -18.34 5.46
CA GLN A 6 9.05 -18.77 6.23
C GLN A 6 10.35 -18.70 5.42
N ARG A 7 10.33 -19.12 4.15
CA ARG A 7 11.51 -19.02 3.29
C ARG A 7 11.89 -17.57 2.96
N LYS A 8 10.91 -16.67 2.80
CA LYS A 8 11.18 -15.22 2.63
C LYS A 8 11.86 -14.64 3.88
N PHE A 9 11.35 -15.01 5.05
CA PHE A 9 11.94 -14.63 6.34
C PHE A 9 13.39 -15.11 6.45
N HIS A 10 13.67 -16.38 6.18
CA HIS A 10 15.03 -16.90 6.19
C HIS A 10 15.97 -16.16 5.23
N LEU A 11 15.49 -15.89 4.01
CA LEU A 11 16.26 -15.18 3.00
C LEU A 11 16.58 -13.73 3.42
N SER A 12 15.72 -13.06 4.19
CA SER A 12 15.99 -11.70 4.65
C SER A 12 17.22 -11.63 5.56
N PHE A 13 17.52 -12.67 6.33
CA PHE A 13 18.73 -12.74 7.14
C PHE A 13 19.92 -13.30 6.35
N CYS A 14 19.73 -14.43 5.67
CA CYS A 14 20.84 -15.14 5.05
C CYS A 14 21.48 -14.36 3.89
N ARG A 15 20.71 -13.54 3.18
CA ARG A 15 21.25 -12.76 2.05
C ARG A 15 22.25 -11.69 2.48
N ILE A 16 22.17 -11.24 3.73
CA ILE A 16 23.05 -10.21 4.31
C ILE A 16 23.88 -10.76 5.49
N CYS A 17 23.98 -12.08 5.63
CA CYS A 17 24.82 -12.72 6.64
C CYS A 17 26.26 -12.85 6.13
N ILE A 18 27.26 -12.71 7.02
CA ILE A 18 28.68 -12.96 6.69
C ILE A 18 28.90 -14.42 6.30
N ASN A 19 28.24 -15.34 6.99
CA ASN A 19 28.34 -16.78 6.76
C ASN A 19 27.47 -17.26 5.58
N ARG A 20 27.22 -16.42 4.57
CA ARG A 20 26.42 -16.80 3.39
C ARG A 20 27.30 -17.47 2.34
N ARG A 21 26.77 -18.52 1.71
CA ARG A 21 27.38 -19.16 0.54
C ARG A 21 26.33 -19.45 -0.51
N LEU A 22 26.69 -19.28 -1.78
CA LEU A 22 25.85 -19.64 -2.91
C LEU A 22 26.13 -21.09 -3.32
N SER A 23 25.07 -21.90 -3.35
CA SER A 23 25.02 -23.25 -3.90
C SER A 23 24.15 -23.25 -5.14
N LEU A 24 24.62 -23.89 -6.22
CA LEU A 24 23.87 -24.00 -7.47
C LEU A 24 22.59 -24.84 -7.31
N GLU A 25 22.62 -25.84 -6.43
CA GLU A 25 21.47 -26.73 -6.20
C GLU A 25 20.48 -26.15 -5.19
N LYS A 26 20.99 -25.52 -4.12
CA LYS A 26 20.18 -25.14 -2.94
C LYS A 26 19.96 -23.63 -2.80
N GLY A 27 20.60 -22.81 -3.63
CA GLY A 27 20.56 -21.34 -3.51
C GLY A 27 21.45 -20.84 -2.38
N ILE A 28 20.95 -19.93 -1.54
CA ILE A 28 21.71 -19.39 -0.40
C ILE A 28 21.72 -20.42 0.74
N VAL A 29 22.91 -20.87 1.14
CA VAL A 29 23.16 -21.76 2.28
C VAL A 29 24.07 -21.10 3.30
N CYS A 30 24.10 -21.61 4.52
CA CYS A 30 25.04 -21.17 5.55
C CYS A 30 26.41 -21.85 5.34
N ASP A 31 27.49 -21.10 5.34
CA ASP A 31 28.85 -21.61 5.11
C ASP A 31 29.36 -22.47 6.27
N LEU A 32 28.83 -22.27 7.48
CA LEU A 32 29.24 -23.02 8.68
C LEU A 32 28.79 -24.49 8.66
N ASN A 33 27.63 -24.78 8.09
CA ASN A 33 27.03 -26.13 8.11
C ASN A 33 26.56 -26.63 6.74
N ASN A 34 26.69 -25.81 5.69
CA ASN A 34 26.24 -26.08 4.32
C ASN A 34 24.75 -26.46 4.21
N GLN A 35 23.94 -26.04 5.18
CA GLN A 35 22.50 -26.28 5.22
C GLN A 35 21.73 -25.05 4.71
N ALA A 36 20.57 -25.33 4.14
CA ALA A 36 19.59 -24.28 3.89
C ALA A 36 19.11 -23.72 5.24
N PRO A 37 18.77 -22.42 5.31
CA PRO A 37 18.28 -21.84 6.54
C PRO A 37 16.95 -22.49 6.94
N ASP A 38 16.91 -22.99 8.17
CA ASP A 38 15.73 -23.58 8.80
C ASP A 38 15.68 -23.18 10.28
N PHE A 39 15.28 -21.94 10.55
CA PHE A 39 15.19 -21.38 11.90
C PHE A 39 13.92 -20.56 12.11
N GLU A 40 13.31 -20.62 13.29
CA GLU A 40 12.03 -19.92 13.52
C GLU A 40 12.17 -18.41 13.76
N ASN A 41 13.28 -17.98 14.37
CA ASN A 41 13.54 -16.60 14.76
C ASN A 41 14.84 -16.09 14.15
N ASN A 42 15.92 -16.08 14.92
CA ASN A 42 17.25 -15.70 14.46
C ASN A 42 18.18 -16.90 14.55
N TYR A 43 19.11 -16.99 13.61
CA TYR A 43 20.19 -17.97 13.70
C TYR A 43 21.16 -17.53 14.81
N PRO A 44 21.54 -18.40 15.77
CA PRO A 44 22.37 -17.99 16.91
C PRO A 44 23.72 -17.38 16.54
N THR A 45 24.26 -17.74 15.37
CA THR A 45 25.52 -17.24 14.83
C THR A 45 25.32 -16.24 13.69
N TYR A 46 24.15 -15.58 13.64
CA TYR A 46 23.89 -14.54 12.64
C TYR A 46 24.82 -13.35 12.87
N GLU A 47 25.56 -12.99 11.82
CA GLU A 47 26.41 -11.80 11.82
C GLU A 47 26.14 -11.03 10.53
N LEU A 48 25.83 -9.74 10.67
CA LEU A 48 25.46 -8.86 9.56
C LEU A 48 26.69 -8.51 8.71
N ASP A 49 26.67 -8.87 7.43
CA ASP A 49 27.58 -8.35 6.43
C ASP A 49 27.13 -6.95 5.99
N LYS A 50 27.70 -5.94 6.66
CA LYS A 50 27.44 -4.53 6.37
C LYS A 50 27.81 -4.14 4.92
N LYS A 51 28.82 -4.79 4.33
CA LYS A 51 29.26 -4.51 2.96
C LYS A 51 28.23 -5.03 1.96
N GLU A 52 27.71 -6.23 2.17
CA GLU A 52 26.64 -6.76 1.32
C GLU A 52 25.36 -5.94 1.43
N LEU A 53 24.96 -5.58 2.64
CA LEU A 53 23.79 -4.73 2.83
C LEU A 53 23.94 -3.40 2.09
N ALA A 54 25.13 -2.78 2.13
CA ALA A 54 25.41 -1.55 1.39
C ALA A 54 25.39 -1.77 -0.13
N ASN A 55 25.96 -2.86 -0.62
CA ASN A 55 25.91 -3.22 -2.05
C ASN A 55 24.48 -3.43 -2.54
N LEU A 56 23.64 -4.07 -1.71
CA LEU A 56 22.25 -4.33 -2.02
C LEU A 56 21.43 -3.03 -2.04
N LYS A 57 21.67 -2.11 -1.09
CA LYS A 57 21.10 -0.75 -1.11
C LYS A 57 21.48 -0.01 -2.39
N ASN A 58 22.77 0.01 -2.74
CA ASN A 58 23.25 0.69 -3.94
C ASN A 58 22.63 0.10 -5.23
N ARG A 59 22.42 -1.21 -5.27
CA ARG A 59 21.76 -1.87 -6.40
C ARG A 59 20.32 -1.40 -6.55
N TYR A 60 19.54 -1.43 -5.47
CA TYR A 60 18.15 -0.99 -5.52
C TYR A 60 18.02 0.52 -5.75
N ASP A 61 18.95 1.33 -5.25
CA ASP A 61 18.97 2.77 -5.56
C ASP A 61 19.15 3.03 -7.05
N LYS A 62 20.00 2.27 -7.74
CA LYS A 62 20.15 2.34 -9.20
C LYS A 62 18.88 1.88 -9.91
N GLU A 63 18.31 0.75 -9.49
CA GLU A 63 17.07 0.22 -10.07
C GLU A 63 15.90 1.20 -9.92
N ILE A 64 15.79 1.88 -8.77
CA ILE A 64 14.81 2.95 -8.54
C ILE A 64 15.06 4.14 -9.47
N GLN A 65 16.31 4.57 -9.65
CA GLN A 65 16.64 5.68 -10.56
C GLN A 65 16.36 5.34 -12.03
N GLU A 66 16.54 4.07 -12.42
CA GLU A 66 16.23 3.58 -13.76
C GLU A 66 14.72 3.49 -14.00
N GLN A 67 13.95 2.98 -13.03
CA GLN A 67 12.49 2.88 -13.13
C GLN A 67 11.78 4.23 -12.94
N TYR A 68 12.36 5.13 -12.15
CA TYR A 68 11.78 6.42 -11.77
C TYR A 68 12.79 7.56 -11.97
N PRO A 69 13.13 7.90 -13.22
CA PRO A 69 14.11 8.92 -13.54
C PRO A 69 13.64 10.30 -13.05
N LYS A 70 14.50 11.02 -12.34
CA LYS A 70 14.20 12.36 -11.80
C LYS A 70 14.67 13.51 -12.70
N SER A 71 15.62 13.25 -13.59
CA SER A 71 16.31 14.27 -14.37
C SER A 71 16.37 13.92 -15.86
N GLY A 72 16.64 14.94 -16.67
CA GLY A 72 16.72 14.83 -18.12
C GLY A 72 15.37 14.59 -18.80
N LEU A 73 15.41 14.34 -20.12
CA LEU A 73 14.22 14.15 -20.96
C LEU A 73 13.34 12.99 -20.45
N LYS A 74 13.97 11.92 -19.95
CA LYS A 74 13.28 10.76 -19.38
C LYS A 74 12.48 11.10 -18.12
N GLY A 75 12.98 11.99 -17.26
CA GLY A 75 12.25 12.41 -16.05
C GLY A 75 11.07 13.35 -16.33
N VAL A 76 11.18 14.15 -17.40
CA VAL A 76 10.08 15.02 -17.87
C VAL A 76 8.95 14.19 -18.48
N LEU A 77 9.30 13.18 -19.29
CA LEU A 77 8.34 12.27 -19.91
C LEU A 77 7.84 11.16 -18.97
N SER A 78 8.44 11.01 -17.79
CA SER A 78 8.03 9.97 -16.84
C SER A 78 6.64 10.26 -16.27
N GLU A 79 5.73 9.32 -16.44
CA GLU A 79 4.40 9.33 -15.84
C GLU A 79 4.41 9.03 -14.34
N LEU A 80 5.54 8.60 -13.78
CA LEU A 80 5.66 8.26 -12.36
C LEU A 80 6.83 9.00 -11.71
N GLU A 81 6.69 9.38 -10.44
CA GLU A 81 7.72 10.05 -9.65
C GLU A 81 7.92 9.37 -8.30
N PHE A 82 9.14 8.91 -8.04
CA PHE A 82 9.52 8.37 -6.74
C PHE A 82 10.10 9.44 -5.82
N LYS A 83 9.58 9.52 -4.58
CA LYS A 83 10.10 10.39 -3.53
C LYS A 83 10.32 9.59 -2.25
N ARG A 84 11.54 9.69 -1.70
CA ARG A 84 11.79 9.31 -0.31
C ARG A 84 11.14 10.35 0.59
N VAL A 85 10.33 9.90 1.53
CA VAL A 85 9.64 10.78 2.45
C VAL A 85 10.50 10.92 3.71
N PRO A 86 10.81 12.14 4.18
CA PRO A 86 11.49 12.36 5.44
C PRO A 86 10.64 11.86 6.62
N LYS A 87 11.16 11.95 7.84
CA LYS A 87 10.42 11.53 9.05
C LYS A 87 9.07 12.26 9.10
N VAL A 88 7.99 11.48 9.13
CA VAL A 88 6.61 11.93 9.24
C VAL A 88 6.22 11.84 10.72
N LEU A 89 5.48 12.82 11.21
CA LEU A 89 5.03 12.91 12.60
C LEU A 89 3.51 13.14 12.64
N PHE A 90 2.71 12.09 12.41
CA PHE A 90 1.31 12.10 12.80
C PHE A 90 1.17 11.46 14.20
N LYS A 91 0.55 12.19 15.13
CA LYS A 91 0.29 11.67 16.48
C LYS A 91 -0.57 10.39 16.50
N LYS A 92 -1.32 10.11 15.42
CA LYS A 92 -2.27 9.00 15.33
C LYS A 92 -1.60 7.62 15.36
N PHE A 93 -0.38 7.49 14.82
CA PHE A 93 0.33 6.21 14.70
C PHE A 93 1.57 6.15 15.61
N ALA A 94 1.67 7.06 16.59
CA ALA A 94 2.81 7.15 17.49
C ALA A 94 2.94 5.97 18.49
N ASN A 95 1.88 5.18 18.68
CA ASN A 95 1.90 4.02 19.58
C ASN A 95 1.85 2.70 18.78
N PRO A 96 2.90 1.85 18.82
CA PRO A 96 3.00 0.64 18.00
C PRO A 96 1.91 -0.37 18.33
N GLU A 97 1.53 -0.51 19.60
CA GLU A 97 0.48 -1.42 20.06
C GLU A 97 -0.89 -1.10 19.45
N ARG A 98 -1.14 0.17 19.10
CA ARG A 98 -2.37 0.59 18.41
C ARG A 98 -2.31 0.37 16.89
N THR A 99 -1.12 0.06 16.35
CA THR A 99 -0.91 -0.20 14.92
C THR A 99 -0.89 -1.69 14.59
N TYR A 100 -0.56 -2.54 15.56
CA TYR A 100 -0.77 -3.98 15.44
C TYR A 100 -2.28 -4.25 15.46
N GLU A 101 -2.78 -5.08 14.56
CA GLU A 101 -4.22 -5.30 14.27
C GLU A 101 -4.91 -4.19 13.47
N PHE A 102 -4.17 -3.19 12.98
CA PHE A 102 -4.75 -2.19 12.11
C PHE A 102 -5.11 -2.81 10.75
N GLU A 103 -6.42 -2.99 10.53
CA GLU A 103 -6.97 -3.45 9.26
C GLU A 103 -7.16 -2.27 8.29
N ILE A 104 -6.36 -2.24 7.23
CA ILE A 104 -6.50 -1.25 6.17
C ILE A 104 -7.51 -1.79 5.15
N LYS A 105 -8.58 -1.02 4.94
CA LYS A 105 -9.74 -1.41 4.14
C LYS A 105 -9.86 -0.50 2.92
N LYS A 106 -10.72 -0.89 1.98
CA LYS A 106 -11.08 -0.02 0.87
C LYS A 106 -11.73 1.27 1.38
N ASP A 107 -11.32 2.41 0.82
CA ASP A 107 -11.89 3.71 1.12
C ASP A 107 -13.32 3.80 0.57
N ASN A 108 -14.25 4.18 1.45
CA ASN A 108 -15.66 4.39 1.11
C ASN A 108 -16.02 5.86 0.90
N ASN A 109 -15.04 6.78 0.97
CA ASN A 109 -15.30 8.21 0.74
C ASN A 109 -15.85 8.50 -0.66
N LYS A 110 -15.48 7.72 -1.68
CA LYS A 110 -16.07 7.83 -3.02
C LYS A 110 -17.58 7.54 -3.01
N ASP A 111 -18.00 6.47 -2.32
CA ASP A 111 -19.43 6.15 -2.19
C ASP A 111 -20.16 7.24 -1.39
N LYS A 112 -19.54 7.78 -0.33
CA LYS A 112 -20.10 8.91 0.44
C LYS A 112 -20.23 10.18 -0.40
N SER A 113 -19.24 10.50 -1.23
CA SER A 113 -19.28 11.65 -2.13
C SER A 113 -20.37 11.48 -3.19
N LEU A 114 -20.58 10.27 -3.72
CA LEU A 114 -21.68 9.99 -4.65
C LEU A 114 -23.05 10.24 -4.02
N ILE A 115 -23.25 9.91 -2.74
CA ILE A 115 -24.50 10.22 -2.03
C ILE A 115 -24.76 11.73 -2.06
N VAL A 116 -23.76 12.55 -1.73
CA VAL A 116 -23.90 14.02 -1.74
C VAL A 116 -24.26 14.53 -3.14
N ILE A 117 -23.60 14.02 -4.18
CA ILE A 117 -23.88 14.40 -5.57
C ILE A 117 -25.32 14.03 -5.95
N LEU A 118 -25.79 12.82 -5.62
CA LEU A 118 -27.16 12.39 -5.91
C LEU A 118 -28.19 13.31 -5.22
N TRP A 119 -27.95 13.72 -3.98
CA TRP A 119 -28.83 14.68 -3.28
C TRP A 119 -28.83 16.07 -3.92
N ILE A 120 -27.68 16.56 -4.39
CA ILE A 120 -27.62 17.82 -5.15
C ILE A 120 -28.44 17.71 -6.44
N VAL A 121 -28.32 16.59 -7.17
CA VAL A 121 -29.12 16.36 -8.39
C VAL A 121 -30.61 16.35 -8.08
N ILE A 122 -31.04 15.67 -7.02
CA ILE A 122 -32.45 15.67 -6.58
C ILE A 122 -32.92 17.11 -6.28
N LEU A 123 -32.14 17.89 -5.54
CA LEU A 123 -32.49 19.28 -5.20
C LEU A 123 -32.63 20.16 -6.45
N VAL A 124 -31.74 20.02 -7.43
CA VAL A 124 -31.81 20.75 -8.71
C VAL A 124 -33.06 20.36 -9.49
N LEU A 125 -33.39 19.07 -9.55
CA LEU A 125 -34.60 18.60 -10.22
C LEU A 125 -35.87 19.13 -9.55
N VAL A 126 -35.95 19.07 -8.21
CA VAL A 126 -37.07 19.61 -7.43
C VAL A 126 -37.25 21.11 -7.68
N TRP A 127 -36.15 21.88 -7.60
CA TRP A 127 -36.18 23.32 -7.83
C TRP A 127 -36.57 23.66 -9.27
N GLY A 128 -36.02 22.96 -10.26
CA GLY A 128 -36.38 23.13 -11.67
C GLY A 128 -37.84 22.78 -11.95
N ASN A 129 -38.38 21.75 -11.31
CA ASN A 129 -39.78 21.36 -11.45
C ASN A 129 -40.72 22.42 -10.85
N PHE A 130 -40.36 22.97 -9.68
CA PHE A 130 -41.10 24.04 -9.03
C PHE A 130 -41.05 25.36 -9.81
N LYS A 131 -39.88 25.74 -10.33
CA LYS A 131 -39.70 27.01 -11.05
C LYS A 131 -40.47 27.10 -12.37
N ASN A 132 -40.69 25.96 -13.04
CA ASN A 132 -41.33 25.91 -14.36
C ASN A 132 -42.78 25.41 -14.30
N ASP A 133 -43.38 25.30 -13.11
CA ASP A 133 -44.74 24.79 -12.91
C ASP A 133 -45.01 23.43 -13.58
N PHE A 134 -43.99 22.56 -13.63
CA PHE A 134 -44.16 21.24 -14.21
C PHE A 134 -45.05 20.35 -13.32
N PRO A 135 -45.83 19.45 -13.92
CA PRO A 135 -46.73 18.58 -13.17
C PRO A 135 -45.95 17.60 -12.27
N TRP A 136 -46.50 17.39 -11.07
CA TRP A 136 -46.00 16.48 -10.04
C TRP A 136 -46.70 15.12 -10.06
N ASP A 137 -46.98 14.60 -11.25
CA ASP A 137 -47.59 13.29 -11.43
C ASP A 137 -46.58 12.24 -11.91
N LEU A 138 -46.95 10.96 -11.80
CA LEU A 138 -46.10 9.83 -12.19
C LEU A 138 -45.96 9.66 -13.72
N SER A 139 -46.68 10.44 -14.53
CA SER A 139 -46.48 10.47 -15.98
C SER A 139 -45.34 11.43 -16.38
N SER A 140 -45.00 12.38 -15.50
CA SER A 140 -43.87 13.29 -15.69
C SER A 140 -42.52 12.56 -15.56
N MET A 141 -41.72 12.62 -16.62
CA MET A 141 -40.39 12.00 -16.65
C MET A 141 -39.46 12.52 -15.54
N ASN A 142 -39.61 13.78 -15.12
CA ASN A 142 -38.83 14.37 -14.02
C ASN A 142 -39.15 13.69 -12.69
N VAL A 143 -40.43 13.41 -12.42
CA VAL A 143 -40.89 12.76 -11.20
C VAL A 143 -40.40 11.30 -11.16
N VAL A 144 -40.50 10.59 -12.29
CA VAL A 144 -39.99 9.22 -12.43
C VAL A 144 -38.46 9.18 -12.21
N ALA A 145 -37.70 10.08 -12.84
CA ALA A 145 -36.25 10.16 -12.67
C ALA A 145 -35.85 10.47 -11.22
N MET A 146 -36.54 11.40 -10.57
CA MET A 146 -36.31 11.71 -9.14
C MET A 146 -36.54 10.48 -8.26
N LEU A 147 -37.61 9.71 -8.48
CA LEU A 147 -37.89 8.48 -7.75
C LEU A 147 -36.80 7.42 -7.96
N VAL A 148 -36.35 7.22 -9.20
CA VAL A 148 -35.26 6.27 -9.49
C VAL A 148 -33.96 6.66 -8.80
N ILE A 149 -33.59 7.95 -8.85
CA ILE A 149 -32.39 8.47 -8.18
C ILE A 149 -32.53 8.35 -6.66
N PHE A 150 -33.70 8.66 -6.11
CA PHE A 150 -33.98 8.54 -4.68
C PHE A 150 -33.88 7.08 -4.20
N ILE A 151 -34.49 6.13 -4.93
CA ILE A 151 -34.38 4.70 -4.64
C ILE A 151 -32.93 4.23 -4.74
N GLY A 152 -32.24 4.62 -5.82
CA GLY A 152 -30.82 4.32 -6.01
C GLY A 152 -29.93 4.88 -4.91
N SER A 153 -30.29 6.03 -4.33
CA SER A 153 -29.54 6.64 -3.23
C SER A 153 -29.50 5.73 -1.98
N PHE A 154 -30.55 4.96 -1.69
CA PHE A 154 -30.54 4.02 -0.58
C PHE A 154 -29.49 2.91 -0.75
N TYR A 155 -29.28 2.43 -1.98
CA TYR A 155 -28.22 1.48 -2.26
C TYR A 155 -26.84 2.08 -1.97
N PHE A 156 -26.59 3.32 -2.40
CA PHE A 156 -25.33 4.00 -2.10
C PHE A 156 -25.17 4.34 -0.61
N VAL A 157 -26.24 4.72 0.09
CA VAL A 157 -26.25 4.91 1.55
C VAL A 157 -25.89 3.61 2.26
N TYR A 158 -26.53 2.50 1.89
CA TYR A 158 -26.18 1.18 2.40
C TYR A 158 -24.70 0.86 2.15
N LYS A 159 -24.24 1.05 0.92
CA LYS A 159 -22.86 0.77 0.51
C LYS A 159 -21.83 1.67 1.21
N GLY A 160 -22.12 2.95 1.37
CA GLY A 160 -21.21 3.94 1.95
C GLY A 160 -21.10 3.84 3.48
N TYR A 161 -22.17 3.45 4.18
CA TYR A 161 -22.22 3.47 5.65
C TYR A 161 -22.29 2.08 6.30
N PHE A 162 -22.91 1.10 5.65
CA PHE A 162 -23.20 -0.20 6.28
C PHE A 162 -22.43 -1.37 5.65
N HIS A 163 -21.99 -1.25 4.40
CA HIS A 163 -21.22 -2.32 3.75
C HIS A 163 -19.84 -2.46 4.39
N LYS A 164 -19.52 -3.70 4.80
CA LYS A 164 -18.22 -4.06 5.35
C LYS A 164 -17.26 -4.41 4.22
N TYR A 165 -16.42 -3.46 3.84
CA TYR A 165 -15.36 -3.69 2.87
C TYR A 165 -14.33 -4.70 3.37
N PRO A 166 -13.82 -5.58 2.48
CA PRO A 166 -12.78 -6.53 2.85
C PRO A 166 -11.49 -5.81 3.28
N THR A 167 -10.78 -6.42 4.20
CA THR A 167 -9.44 -5.98 4.59
C THR A 167 -8.45 -6.31 3.49
N LEU A 168 -7.76 -5.30 2.97
CA LEU A 168 -6.79 -5.45 1.87
C LEU A 168 -5.37 -5.62 2.40
N ILE A 169 -5.04 -4.91 3.48
CA ILE A 169 -3.74 -5.00 4.14
C ILE A 169 -3.95 -5.16 5.64
N ARG A 170 -3.23 -6.12 6.23
CA ARG A 170 -3.17 -6.32 7.68
C ARG A 170 -1.77 -6.03 8.20
N ILE A 171 -1.70 -5.24 9.25
CA ILE A 171 -0.45 -4.89 9.93
C ILE A 171 -0.39 -5.68 11.23
N ASN A 172 0.62 -6.54 11.33
CA ASN A 172 0.83 -7.43 12.46
C ASN A 172 2.20 -7.15 13.10
N GLN A 173 2.44 -7.74 14.27
CA GLN A 173 3.72 -7.62 14.97
C GLN A 173 4.92 -8.12 14.16
N LYS A 174 4.72 -9.09 13.26
CA LYS A 174 5.80 -9.67 12.44
C LYS A 174 6.04 -8.94 11.12
N GLY A 175 5.05 -8.20 10.61
CA GLY A 175 5.12 -7.62 9.28
C GLY A 175 3.77 -7.15 8.73
N ILE A 176 3.74 -6.98 7.41
CA ILE A 176 2.60 -6.54 6.62
C ILE A 176 2.11 -7.71 5.78
N ASP A 177 0.83 -8.06 5.89
CA ASP A 177 0.16 -9.00 4.99
C ASP A 177 -0.62 -8.20 3.94
N ASN A 178 -0.17 -8.28 2.68
CA ASN A 178 -0.84 -7.69 1.53
C ASN A 178 -1.47 -8.80 0.69
N CYS A 179 -2.72 -9.17 0.98
CA CYS A 179 -3.47 -10.19 0.24
C CYS A 179 -2.70 -11.51 0.01
N GLY A 180 -1.99 -12.01 1.02
CA GLY A 180 -1.23 -13.27 0.95
C GLY A 180 0.26 -13.10 0.62
N ASP A 181 0.71 -11.90 0.24
CA ASP A 181 2.14 -11.57 0.18
C ASP A 181 2.60 -10.92 1.48
N PHE A 182 3.18 -11.74 2.36
CA PHE A 182 3.70 -11.27 3.65
C PHE A 182 5.08 -10.63 3.50
N ILE A 183 5.26 -9.45 4.11
CA ILE A 183 6.51 -8.68 4.16
C ILE A 183 6.90 -8.50 5.62
N TYR A 184 8.00 -9.12 6.05
CA TYR A 184 8.50 -8.99 7.42
C TYR A 184 9.11 -7.62 7.68
N TRP A 185 8.98 -7.10 8.90
CA TRP A 185 9.61 -5.82 9.27
C TRP A 185 11.13 -5.85 9.08
N THR A 186 11.75 -6.97 9.45
CA THR A 186 13.20 -7.22 9.29
C THR A 186 13.64 -7.32 7.83
N ASP A 187 12.70 -7.55 6.90
CA ASP A 187 12.97 -7.64 5.47
C ASP A 187 12.98 -6.27 4.78
N ILE A 188 12.41 -5.23 5.41
CA ILE A 188 12.27 -3.90 4.81
C ILE A 188 13.56 -3.07 4.97
N MET A 189 14.17 -2.70 3.86
CA MET A 189 15.41 -1.91 3.83
C MET A 189 15.19 -0.42 3.59
N ASP A 190 14.30 -0.08 2.68
CA ASP A 190 13.99 1.29 2.28
C ASP A 190 12.54 1.36 1.78
N TYR A 191 12.00 2.57 1.73
CA TYR A 191 10.65 2.80 1.22
C TYR A 191 10.50 4.24 0.72
N GLY A 192 9.47 4.47 -0.09
CA GLY A 192 9.08 5.80 -0.50
C GLY A 192 7.75 5.80 -1.22
N ILE A 193 7.31 6.99 -1.60
CA ILE A 193 6.07 7.18 -2.33
C ILE A 193 6.35 7.22 -3.83
N VAL A 194 5.44 6.65 -4.60
CA VAL A 194 5.40 6.76 -6.05
C VAL A 194 4.08 7.42 -6.41
N ASN A 195 4.17 8.58 -7.06
CA ASN A 195 3.01 9.34 -7.51
C ASN A 195 2.97 9.33 -9.03
N GLY A 196 1.78 9.13 -9.60
CA GLY A 196 1.62 9.38 -11.03
C GLY A 196 1.56 10.86 -11.39
N LYS A 197 1.88 11.17 -12.65
CA LYS A 197 1.79 12.48 -13.30
C LYS A 197 0.81 12.40 -14.46
N GLY A 198 0.25 13.55 -14.85
CA GLY A 198 -0.72 13.64 -15.94
C GLY A 198 -1.94 12.75 -15.68
N ASP A 199 -2.24 11.87 -16.64
CA ASP A 199 -3.39 10.96 -16.61
C ASP A 199 -3.34 9.97 -15.43
N ARG A 200 -2.14 9.70 -14.91
CA ARG A 200 -1.92 8.81 -13.77
C ARG A 200 -1.87 9.53 -12.42
N SER A 201 -2.20 10.82 -12.35
CA SER A 201 -2.14 11.60 -11.10
C SER A 201 -2.98 11.03 -9.94
N SER A 202 -3.98 10.20 -10.25
CA SER A 202 -4.77 9.49 -9.24
C SER A 202 -4.08 8.25 -8.66
N ASP A 203 -3.06 7.71 -9.34
CA ASP A 203 -2.29 6.56 -8.91
C ASP A 203 -1.38 6.95 -7.75
N LYS A 204 -1.62 6.29 -6.62
CA LYS A 204 -0.90 6.47 -5.37
C LYS A 204 -0.34 5.11 -4.95
N GLU A 205 0.97 4.98 -5.03
CA GLU A 205 1.67 3.76 -4.67
C GLU A 205 2.71 4.04 -3.58
N VAL A 206 3.01 3.02 -2.78
CA VAL A 206 4.15 2.97 -1.88
C VAL A 206 5.11 1.91 -2.39
N LEU A 207 6.36 2.30 -2.62
CA LEU A 207 7.44 1.38 -2.97
C LEU A 207 8.13 0.94 -1.69
N ILE A 208 8.25 -0.37 -1.51
CA ILE A 208 8.99 -1.01 -0.41
C ILE A 208 10.15 -1.78 -1.02
N VAL A 209 11.36 -1.53 -0.52
CA VAL A 209 12.57 -2.26 -0.88
C VAL A 209 12.79 -3.35 0.16
N THR A 210 12.79 -4.60 -0.28
CA THR A 210 12.96 -5.78 0.58
C THR A 210 14.28 -6.50 0.31
N ILE A 211 14.88 -7.11 1.34
CA ILE A 211 16.11 -7.91 1.21
C ILE A 211 15.81 -9.16 0.39
N SER A 212 14.71 -9.85 0.68
CA SER A 212 14.38 -11.14 0.09
C SER A 212 13.91 -11.03 -1.35
N SER A 213 13.04 -10.06 -1.64
CA SER A 213 12.24 -10.01 -2.87
C SER A 213 12.49 -8.77 -3.73
N GLY A 214 13.32 -7.83 -3.27
CA GLY A 214 13.60 -6.57 -3.97
C GLY A 214 12.47 -5.55 -3.91
N LEU A 215 12.23 -4.85 -5.02
CA LEU A 215 11.25 -3.78 -5.12
C LEU A 215 9.82 -4.33 -5.15
N LYS A 216 9.00 -3.93 -4.17
CA LYS A 216 7.57 -4.24 -4.10
C LYS A 216 6.75 -2.96 -4.13
N LYS A 217 5.68 -2.95 -4.93
CA LYS A 217 4.72 -1.84 -5.00
C LYS A 217 3.45 -2.21 -4.25
N ILE A 218 2.98 -1.30 -3.41
CA ILE A 218 1.69 -1.39 -2.73
C ILE A 218 0.83 -0.25 -3.23
N ASN A 219 -0.24 -0.56 -3.95
CA ASN A 219 -1.21 0.44 -4.37
C ASN A 219 -2.06 0.85 -3.17
N VAL A 220 -2.04 2.14 -2.83
CA VAL A 220 -2.79 2.70 -1.72
C VAL A 220 -3.93 3.63 -2.18
N SER A 221 -4.16 3.74 -3.48
CA SER A 221 -5.15 4.66 -4.10
C SER A 221 -6.58 4.37 -3.66
N GLU A 222 -6.88 3.11 -3.39
CA GLU A 222 -8.20 2.66 -2.94
C GLU A 222 -8.28 2.43 -1.44
N LEU A 223 -7.23 2.71 -0.67
CA LEU A 223 -7.19 2.39 0.76
C LEU A 223 -7.72 3.55 1.60
N ASN A 224 -8.29 3.23 2.75
CA ASN A 224 -8.79 4.20 3.74
C ASN A 224 -7.69 4.96 4.50
N ILE A 225 -6.46 4.95 3.97
CA ILE A 225 -5.29 5.65 4.50
C ILE A 225 -4.53 6.31 3.35
N THR A 226 -3.78 7.37 3.64
CA THR A 226 -2.94 8.03 2.65
C THR A 226 -1.57 7.36 2.52
N GLN A 227 -0.85 7.63 1.43
CA GLN A 227 0.55 7.21 1.26
C GLN A 227 1.42 7.63 2.45
N LEU A 228 1.26 8.87 2.95
CA LEU A 228 2.05 9.39 4.06
C LEU A 228 1.74 8.67 5.38
N GLN A 229 0.47 8.33 5.63
CA GLN A 229 0.09 7.53 6.79
C GLN A 229 0.67 6.12 6.71
N PHE A 230 0.67 5.51 5.52
CA PHE A 230 1.29 4.20 5.34
C PHE A 230 2.81 4.25 5.54
N ILE A 231 3.50 5.26 5.00
CA ILE A 231 4.93 5.47 5.21
C ILE A 231 5.25 5.67 6.70
N GLU A 232 4.41 6.38 7.44
CA GLU A 232 4.63 6.54 8.88
C GLU A 232 4.58 5.21 9.64
N ILE A 233 3.63 4.34 9.30
CA ILE A 233 3.57 2.98 9.83
C ILE A 233 4.90 2.26 9.55
N LEU A 234 5.43 2.36 8.33
CA LEU A 234 6.74 1.78 7.98
C LEU A 234 7.89 2.39 8.80
N GLN A 235 7.92 3.72 8.93
CA GLN A 235 8.95 4.45 9.69
C GLN A 235 8.98 4.05 11.16
N HIS A 236 7.79 3.94 11.77
CA HIS A 236 7.65 3.58 13.16
C HIS A 236 8.20 2.18 13.43
N HIS A 237 7.80 1.18 12.62
CA HIS A 237 8.23 -0.20 12.82
C HIS A 237 9.70 -0.42 12.47
N LYS A 238 10.20 0.19 11.39
CA LYS A 238 11.61 0.05 11.01
C LYS A 238 12.57 0.50 12.13
N ASN A 239 12.25 1.58 12.84
CA ASN A 239 13.09 2.07 13.94
C ASN A 239 13.13 1.12 15.16
N ASN A 240 12.15 0.24 15.31
CA ASN A 240 12.10 -0.73 16.41
C ASN A 240 12.83 -2.06 16.09
N TYR A 241 13.11 -2.31 14.81
CA TYR A 241 13.71 -3.58 14.33
C TYR A 241 15.05 -3.38 13.59
N SER A 242 15.57 -2.15 13.52
CA SER A 242 16.91 -1.83 12.97
C SER A 242 17.92 -1.63 14.09
#